data_AF-A0A8C6MHF7-F1
#
_entry.id   AF-A0A8C6MHF7-F1
#
_cell.length_a   1.000
_cell.length_b   1.000
_cell.length_c   1.000
_cell.angle_alpha   90.00
_cell.angle_beta   90.00
_cell.angle_gamma   90.00
#
_symmetry.space_group_name_H-M   'P 1'
#
loop_
_entity.id
_entity.type
_entity.pdbx_description
1 polymer ?
#
loop_
_entity_poly.entity_id
_entity_poly.type
_entity_poly.pdbx_seq_one_letter_code
_entity_poly.pdbx_strand_id
1 'polypeptide(L)'
;MNVDLEMDATLQVDISDALSERDKVKFTVHTKSTLPNFKQNEFSVVRQHEEFIWLHDSFIENEDYAGYIIPPAPPRPDFDASREKLQKLGEGEGSMTKEEFTKMKQELEAEYLAIFKKTVAMHEVFLCRVAAHPVLRKDLNFHVFLEYNQDLSVRGKNKKEKLEDFFKNVVKSADGVLVAGVKDVDDFFEHEKTFLLEYHNRVKDASLFPWQRSESFDIGCERSDTLPFNLFFIFPLRFFLKVSELFDKTRKVEARVAADEDLKLADLLKYYLRESQAAKDLLYRRSRALVDYENANKGLDKARAKNRDVLQAETSQQLCCHKFEKISESAKQELIDFKTRRVAAFRKNLVELAELELKHAKGNLQLLQSCVGVLNSNT
;
A
#
# COMPACT_ATOMS: atom_id res chain seq x y z
N MET A 1 1.84 -7.28 5.69
CA MET A 1 0.69 -7.92 5.03
C MET A 1 1.19 -9.15 4.32
N ASN A 2 0.81 -10.35 4.78
CA ASN A 2 1.09 -11.57 4.03
C ASN A 2 -0.18 -11.90 3.24
N VAL A 3 -0.19 -11.59 1.95
CA VAL A 3 -1.27 -11.99 1.06
C VAL A 3 -0.98 -13.45 0.75
N ASP A 4 -1.65 -14.38 1.44
CA ASP A 4 -1.51 -15.82 1.16
C ASP A 4 -2.10 -16.07 -0.23
N LEU A 5 -1.23 -16.00 -1.23
CA LEU A 5 -1.47 -16.41 -2.60
C LEU A 5 -1.00 -17.87 -2.72
N GLU A 6 -1.54 -18.76 -1.88
CA GLU A 6 -1.36 -20.21 -2.06
C GLU A 6 -2.24 -20.67 -3.24
N MET A 7 -1.75 -20.40 -4.45
CA MET A 7 -2.07 -21.20 -5.62
C MET A 7 -0.82 -22.02 -5.93
N ASP A 8 -0.98 -23.27 -6.41
CA ASP A 8 0.12 -24.11 -6.94
C ASP A 8 1.05 -23.27 -7.82
N ALA A 9 2.13 -22.75 -7.23
CA ALA A 9 2.76 -21.55 -7.75
C ALA A 9 3.82 -21.95 -8.77
N THR A 10 3.40 -22.00 -10.04
CA THR A 10 4.32 -22.11 -11.17
C THR A 10 5.42 -21.02 -11.15
N LEU A 11 5.17 -19.90 -10.47
CA LEU A 11 6.10 -18.81 -10.23
C LEU A 11 5.87 -18.22 -8.84
N GLN A 12 6.87 -18.32 -7.97
CA GLN A 12 6.93 -17.73 -6.64
C GLN A 12 8.06 -16.69 -6.62
N VAL A 13 7.78 -15.52 -6.06
CA VAL A 13 8.73 -14.41 -5.96
C VAL A 13 8.65 -13.83 -4.55
N ASP A 14 9.79 -13.62 -3.92
CA ASP A 14 9.91 -13.00 -2.59
C ASP A 14 11.17 -12.12 -2.50
N ILE A 15 11.25 -11.27 -1.48
CA ILE A 15 12.45 -10.47 -1.21
C ILE A 15 13.21 -11.11 -0.06
N SER A 16 14.17 -11.96 -0.42
CA SER A 16 15.01 -12.72 0.52
C SER A 16 15.93 -11.85 1.40
N ASP A 17 16.37 -10.69 0.88
CA ASP A 17 17.23 -9.75 1.59
C ASP A 17 17.07 -8.34 1.00
N ALA A 18 17.45 -7.32 1.76
CA ALA A 18 17.55 -5.96 1.27
C ALA A 18 18.68 -5.20 1.97
N LEU A 19 19.31 -4.30 1.23
CA LEU A 19 20.40 -3.45 1.71
C LEU A 19 20.04 -1.98 1.49
N SER A 20 20.13 -1.17 2.54
CA SER A 20 20.03 0.28 2.44
C SER A 20 21.41 0.91 2.33
N GLU A 21 21.66 1.59 1.21
CA GLU A 21 22.84 2.40 0.95
C GLU A 21 22.50 3.89 1.06
N ARG A 22 23.49 4.78 1.13
CA ARG A 22 23.32 6.22 1.42
C ARG A 22 22.26 6.93 0.56
N ASP A 23 22.05 6.49 -0.67
CA ASP A 23 21.15 7.12 -1.65
C ASP A 23 20.07 6.17 -2.19
N LYS A 24 20.13 4.87 -1.88
CA LYS A 24 19.27 3.86 -2.50
C LYS A 24 19.02 2.64 -1.62
N VAL A 25 17.98 1.90 -1.95
CA VAL A 25 17.72 0.57 -1.39
C VAL A 25 17.85 -0.46 -2.50
N LYS A 26 18.59 -1.52 -2.20
CA LYS A 26 18.74 -2.70 -3.04
C LYS A 26 17.94 -3.84 -2.44
N PHE A 27 17.14 -4.51 -3.26
CA PHE A 27 16.29 -5.63 -2.90
C PHE A 27 16.82 -6.87 -3.60
N THR A 28 17.12 -7.92 -2.85
CA THR A 28 17.49 -9.23 -3.39
C THR A 28 16.20 -9.99 -3.67
N VAL A 29 15.74 -9.91 -4.92
CA VAL A 29 14.55 -10.58 -5.42
C VAL A 29 14.90 -12.03 -5.68
N HIS A 30 14.28 -12.92 -4.91
CA HIS A 30 14.39 -14.35 -5.06
C HIS A 30 13.21 -14.88 -5.88
N THR A 31 13.50 -15.76 -6.82
CA THR A 31 12.48 -16.35 -7.71
C THR A 31 12.62 -17.86 -7.70
N LYS A 32 11.50 -18.55 -7.51
CA LYS A 32 11.32 -19.98 -7.71
C LYS A 32 10.28 -20.21 -8.79
N SER A 33 10.61 -20.97 -9.82
CA SER A 33 9.67 -21.22 -10.92
C SER A 33 9.81 -22.62 -11.49
N THR A 34 8.66 -23.16 -11.92
CA THR A 34 8.57 -24.36 -12.75
C THR A 34 8.23 -24.02 -14.20
N LEU A 35 8.23 -22.73 -14.58
CA LEU A 35 7.93 -22.31 -15.94
C LEU A 35 9.13 -22.55 -16.86
N PRO A 36 8.93 -23.10 -18.06
CA PRO A 36 10.01 -23.51 -18.96
C PRO A 36 10.77 -22.34 -19.59
N ASN A 37 10.27 -21.11 -19.44
CA ASN A 37 10.87 -19.91 -20.02
C ASN A 37 11.89 -19.22 -19.11
N PHE A 38 12.14 -19.74 -17.90
CA PHE A 38 13.30 -19.37 -17.09
C PHE A 38 14.45 -20.34 -17.33
N LYS A 39 15.69 -19.84 -17.28
CA LYS A 39 16.92 -20.63 -17.43
C LYS A 39 17.18 -21.53 -16.23
N GLN A 40 16.74 -21.11 -15.05
CA GLN A 40 16.93 -21.81 -13.78
C GLN A 40 15.62 -21.84 -13.01
N ASN A 41 15.41 -22.91 -12.23
CA ASN A 41 14.21 -23.05 -11.40
C ASN A 41 14.26 -22.22 -10.12
N GLU A 42 15.46 -21.78 -9.71
CA GLU A 42 15.67 -20.99 -8.50
C GLU A 42 16.89 -20.07 -8.71
N PHE A 43 16.71 -18.77 -8.51
CA PHE A 43 17.75 -17.76 -8.67
C PHE A 43 17.40 -16.49 -7.91
N SER A 44 18.38 -15.59 -7.76
CA SER A 44 18.17 -14.28 -7.16
C SER A 44 18.88 -13.18 -7.95
N VAL A 45 18.25 -12.02 -8.02
CA VAL A 45 18.82 -10.81 -8.63
C VAL A 45 18.67 -9.62 -7.68
N VAL A 46 19.54 -8.63 -7.84
CA VAL A 46 19.46 -7.40 -7.04
C VAL A 46 18.74 -6.33 -7.86
N ARG A 47 17.76 -5.67 -7.23
CA ARG A 47 16.95 -4.61 -7.84
C ARG A 47 16.89 -3.36 -6.99
N GLN A 48 16.76 -2.21 -7.63
CA GLN A 48 16.62 -0.89 -7.02
C GLN A 48 15.19 -0.39 -7.21
N HIS A 49 14.74 0.52 -6.34
CA HIS A 49 13.38 1.07 -6.38
C HIS A 49 12.98 1.59 -7.77
N GLU A 50 13.88 2.28 -8.47
CA GLU A 50 13.67 2.80 -9.83
C GLU A 50 13.33 1.71 -10.85
N GLU A 51 13.83 0.49 -10.69
CA GLU A 51 13.51 -0.65 -11.56
C GLU A 51 12.09 -1.17 -11.34
N PHE A 52 11.57 -1.09 -10.11
CA PHE A 52 10.15 -1.40 -9.83
C PHE A 52 9.23 -0.38 -10.48
N ILE A 53 9.61 0.90 -10.45
CA ILE A 53 8.85 1.98 -11.09
C ILE A 53 8.87 1.80 -12.61
N TRP A 54 10.02 1.52 -13.20
CA TRP A 54 10.13 1.22 -14.63
C TRP A 54 9.23 0.05 -15.04
N LEU A 55 9.26 -1.05 -14.29
CA LEU A 55 8.43 -2.21 -14.57
C LEU A 55 6.95 -1.86 -14.50
N HIS A 56 6.52 -1.17 -13.44
CA HIS A 56 5.16 -0.68 -13.27
C HIS A 56 4.70 0.22 -14.43
N ASP A 57 5.53 1.19 -14.82
CA ASP A 57 5.21 2.12 -15.90
C ASP A 57 5.10 1.39 -17.24
N SER A 58 5.95 0.39 -17.47
CA SER A 58 5.87 -0.46 -18.66
C SER A 58 4.53 -1.21 -18.76
N PHE A 59 3.93 -1.60 -17.62
CA PHE A 59 2.61 -2.20 -17.59
C PHE A 59 1.50 -1.18 -17.91
N ILE A 60 1.62 0.05 -17.39
CA ILE A 60 0.63 1.11 -17.64
C ILE A 60 0.63 1.54 -19.10
N GLU A 61 1.80 1.66 -19.71
CA GLU A 61 1.97 2.12 -21.08
C GLU A 61 1.59 1.06 -22.13
N ASN A 62 1.53 -0.22 -21.75
CA ASN A 62 1.16 -1.29 -22.65
C ASN A 62 -0.36 -1.34 -22.88
N GLU A 63 -0.79 -1.08 -24.12
CA GLU A 63 -2.21 -1.11 -24.51
C GLU A 63 -2.87 -2.47 -24.31
N ASP A 64 -2.12 -3.58 -24.40
CA ASP A 64 -2.67 -4.91 -24.16
C ASP A 64 -3.11 -5.12 -22.71
N TYR A 65 -2.61 -4.28 -21.79
CA TYR A 65 -2.98 -4.32 -20.38
C TYR A 65 -4.01 -3.25 -19.99
N ALA A 66 -4.62 -2.57 -20.96
CA ALA A 66 -5.62 -1.53 -20.74
C ALA A 66 -6.85 -2.01 -19.93
N GLY A 67 -7.16 -3.31 -20.00
CA GLY A 67 -8.27 -3.95 -19.31
C GLY A 67 -7.94 -4.62 -17.97
N TYR A 68 -6.73 -4.46 -17.42
CA TYR A 68 -6.36 -5.03 -16.11
C TYR A 68 -6.05 -3.97 -15.06
N ILE A 69 -6.24 -4.32 -13.79
CA ILE A 69 -5.84 -3.50 -12.64
C ILE A 69 -4.35 -3.76 -12.42
N ILE A 70 -3.53 -2.81 -12.85
CA ILE A 70 -2.09 -2.89 -12.63
C ILE A 70 -1.82 -2.76 -11.12
N PRO A 71 -1.08 -3.71 -10.50
CA PRO A 71 -0.73 -3.61 -9.09
C PRO A 71 -0.07 -2.27 -8.79
N PRO A 72 -0.44 -1.57 -7.70
CA PRO A 72 0.08 -0.24 -7.43
C PRO A 72 1.59 -0.29 -7.20
N ALA A 73 2.31 0.66 -7.79
CA ALA A 73 3.75 0.81 -7.57
C ALA A 73 4.08 0.88 -6.06
N PRO A 74 5.17 0.23 -5.62
CA PRO A 74 5.64 0.39 -4.25
C PRO A 74 6.02 1.86 -4.01
N PRO A 75 5.81 2.40 -2.80
CA PRO A 75 6.20 3.78 -2.50
C PRO A 75 7.72 3.89 -2.45
N ARG A 76 8.22 5.10 -2.76
CA ARG A 76 9.64 5.42 -2.61
C ARG A 76 10.06 5.20 -1.16
N PRO A 77 11.13 4.43 -0.91
CA PRO A 77 11.71 4.34 0.41
C PRO A 77 12.19 5.73 0.86
N ASP A 78 11.76 6.17 2.05
CA ASP A 78 12.20 7.42 2.67
C ASP A 78 12.84 7.09 4.02
N PHE A 79 14.14 7.33 4.11
CA PHE A 79 14.95 7.11 5.31
C PHE A 79 15.66 8.37 5.76
N ASP A 80 15.40 9.52 5.14
CA ASP A 80 16.19 10.74 5.35
C ASP A 80 16.06 11.21 6.79
N ALA A 81 14.84 11.26 7.32
CA ALA A 81 14.58 11.61 8.70
C ALA A 81 15.27 10.65 9.70
N SER A 82 15.21 9.34 9.47
CA SER A 82 15.85 8.36 10.35
C SER A 82 17.38 8.45 10.31
N ARG A 83 17.95 8.69 9.12
CA ARG A 83 19.40 8.88 8.93
C ARG A 83 19.90 10.17 9.58
N GLU A 84 19.16 11.26 9.43
CA GLU A 84 19.49 12.54 10.06
C GLU A 84 19.45 12.43 11.58
N LYS A 85 18.43 11.76 12.15
CA LYS A 85 18.35 11.48 13.59
C LYS A 85 19.53 10.65 14.08
N LEU A 86 19.89 9.59 13.36
CA LEU A 86 21.05 8.73 13.71
C LEU A 86 22.37 9.49 13.63
N GLN A 87 22.54 10.37 12.63
CA GLN A 87 23.73 11.21 12.50
C GLN A 87 23.82 12.21 13.66
N LYS A 88 22.73 12.94 13.95
CA LYS A 88 22.67 13.90 15.07
C LYS A 88 22.93 13.24 16.42
N LEU A 89 22.46 12.00 16.60
CA LEU A 89 22.75 11.23 17.80
C LEU A 89 24.25 10.98 17.93
N GLY A 90 24.93 10.57 16.85
CA GLY A 90 26.38 10.37 16.82
C GLY A 90 27.18 11.64 17.10
N GLU A 91 26.74 12.78 16.58
CA GLU A 91 27.36 14.10 16.86
C GLU A 91 27.19 14.52 18.34
N GLY A 92 26.14 14.03 19.02
CA GLY A 92 25.83 14.29 20.43
C GLY A 92 26.37 13.26 21.41
N GLU A 93 27.18 12.28 20.99
CA GLU A 93 27.66 11.18 21.86
C GLU A 93 28.35 11.68 23.14
N GLY A 94 29.02 12.84 23.09
CA GLY A 94 29.72 13.44 24.23
C GLY A 94 28.87 14.28 25.19
N SER A 95 27.59 14.55 24.89
CA SER A 95 26.73 15.44 25.69
C SER A 95 25.72 14.70 26.59
N MET A 96 25.69 13.37 26.52
CA MET A 96 24.72 12.52 27.23
C MET A 96 25.42 11.35 27.91
N THR A 97 24.74 10.70 28.85
CA THR A 97 25.28 9.50 29.50
C THR A 97 25.33 8.33 28.50
N LYS A 98 26.25 7.38 28.73
CA LYS A 98 26.36 6.17 27.89
C LYS A 98 25.06 5.37 27.84
N GLU A 99 24.32 5.37 28.93
CA GLU A 99 23.03 4.69 29.07
C GLU A 99 21.94 5.37 28.23
N GLU A 100 21.85 6.69 28.28
CA GLU A 100 20.92 7.48 27.45
C GLU A 100 21.25 7.36 25.95
N PHE A 101 22.54 7.44 25.60
CA PHE A 101 22.99 7.25 24.20
C PHE A 101 22.59 5.88 23.67
N THR A 102 22.86 4.83 24.44
CA THR A 102 22.53 3.45 24.05
C THR A 102 21.02 3.29 23.85
N LYS A 103 20.21 3.85 24.77
CA LYS A 103 18.75 3.78 24.68
C LYS A 103 18.21 4.53 23.45
N MET A 104 18.65 5.76 23.22
CA MET A 104 18.21 6.52 22.04
C MET A 104 18.67 5.89 20.73
N LYS A 105 19.88 5.31 20.71
CA LYS A 105 20.38 4.57 19.55
C LYS A 105 19.49 3.38 19.23
N GLN A 106 19.13 2.58 20.22
CA GLN A 106 18.24 1.43 20.06
C GLN A 106 16.85 1.83 19.57
N GLU A 107 16.29 2.93 20.09
CA GLU A 107 14.99 3.45 19.66
C GLU A 107 15.01 3.89 18.18
N LEU A 108 16.06 4.60 17.76
CA LEU A 108 16.23 5.01 16.36
C LEU A 108 16.48 3.84 15.41
N GLU A 109 17.30 2.86 15.82
CA GLU A 109 17.53 1.63 15.06
C GLU A 109 16.22 0.84 14.90
N ALA A 110 15.37 0.81 15.91
CA ALA A 110 14.06 0.17 15.84
C ALA A 110 13.08 0.92 14.90
N GLU A 111 13.03 2.26 14.97
CA GLU A 111 12.24 3.09 14.04
C GLU A 111 12.67 2.86 12.58
N TYR A 112 13.99 2.90 12.35
CA TYR A 112 14.58 2.63 11.04
C TYR A 112 14.23 1.24 10.52
N LEU A 113 14.38 0.21 11.36
CA LEU A 113 14.08 -1.17 10.99
C LEU A 113 12.59 -1.37 10.69
N ALA A 114 11.69 -0.69 11.40
CA ALA A 114 10.26 -0.76 11.14
C ALA A 114 9.91 -0.19 9.75
N ILE A 115 10.45 0.98 9.41
CA ILE A 115 10.30 1.59 8.08
C ILE A 115 10.88 0.66 7.01
N PHE A 116 12.06 0.11 7.27
CA PHE A 116 12.76 -0.78 6.34
C PHE A 116 11.95 -2.04 6.02
N LYS A 117 11.47 -2.74 7.06
CA LYS A 117 10.61 -3.94 6.91
C LYS A 117 9.33 -3.61 6.14
N LYS A 118 8.72 -2.45 6.42
CA LYS A 118 7.55 -1.98 5.68
C LYS A 118 7.87 -1.74 4.21
N THR A 119 8.99 -1.08 3.90
CA THR A 119 9.44 -0.88 2.52
C THR A 119 9.60 -2.23 1.80
N VAL A 120 10.31 -3.19 2.40
CA VAL A 120 10.51 -4.53 1.82
C VAL A 120 9.18 -5.21 1.54
N ALA A 121 8.29 -5.27 2.54
CA ALA A 121 6.97 -5.89 2.39
C ALA A 121 6.14 -5.27 1.26
N MET A 122 6.24 -3.95 1.05
CA MET A 122 5.49 -3.28 -0.02
C MET A 122 6.03 -3.58 -1.42
N HIS A 123 7.36 -3.72 -1.56
CA HIS A 123 7.99 -4.11 -2.82
C HIS A 123 7.71 -5.59 -3.12
N GLU A 124 7.75 -6.45 -2.10
CA GLU A 124 7.42 -7.87 -2.24
C GLU A 124 5.97 -8.07 -2.67
N VAL A 125 5.02 -7.42 -2.00
CA VAL A 125 3.59 -7.50 -2.35
C VAL A 125 3.35 -7.11 -3.81
N PHE A 126 4.04 -6.09 -4.33
CA PHE A 126 3.94 -5.72 -5.75
C PHE A 126 4.37 -6.89 -6.66
N LEU A 127 5.52 -7.51 -6.40
CA LEU A 127 6.01 -8.66 -7.19
C LEU A 127 5.10 -9.88 -7.08
N CYS A 128 4.65 -10.22 -5.86
CA CYS A 128 3.72 -11.32 -5.64
C CYS A 128 2.41 -11.11 -6.42
N ARG A 129 1.90 -9.88 -6.46
CA ARG A 129 0.69 -9.53 -7.21
C ARG A 129 0.88 -9.68 -8.72
N VAL A 130 2.04 -9.29 -9.26
CA VAL A 130 2.36 -9.49 -10.68
C VAL A 130 2.53 -10.97 -11.00
N ALA A 131 3.28 -11.72 -10.18
CA ALA A 131 3.53 -13.14 -10.37
C ALA A 131 2.25 -14.00 -10.29
N ALA A 132 1.30 -13.64 -9.42
CA ALA A 132 0.02 -14.33 -9.30
C ALA A 132 -0.96 -13.99 -10.43
N HIS A 133 -0.78 -12.87 -11.14
CA HIS A 133 -1.70 -12.47 -12.20
C HIS A 133 -1.48 -13.32 -13.46
N PRO A 134 -2.51 -13.98 -14.02
CA PRO A 134 -2.35 -14.98 -15.09
C PRO A 134 -1.73 -14.45 -16.38
N VAL A 135 -1.98 -13.17 -16.68
CA VAL A 135 -1.42 -12.43 -17.84
C VAL A 135 -0.09 -11.76 -17.52
N LEU A 136 -0.05 -10.81 -16.56
CA LEU A 136 1.15 -10.02 -16.24
C LEU A 136 2.39 -10.88 -15.88
N ARG A 137 2.21 -12.05 -15.27
CA ARG A 137 3.32 -12.95 -14.95
C ARG A 137 4.10 -13.46 -16.16
N LYS A 138 3.54 -13.36 -17.37
CA LYS A 138 4.14 -13.79 -18.64
C LYS A 138 4.83 -12.64 -19.38
N ASP A 139 4.80 -11.44 -18.83
CA ASP A 139 5.32 -10.24 -19.47
C ASP A 139 6.85 -10.30 -19.62
N LEU A 140 7.35 -9.90 -20.78
CA LEU A 140 8.78 -9.97 -21.09
C LEU A 140 9.62 -9.07 -20.17
N ASN A 141 9.15 -7.86 -19.87
CA ASN A 141 9.86 -6.95 -18.97
C ASN A 141 9.87 -7.50 -17.55
N PHE A 142 8.79 -8.19 -17.12
CA PHE A 142 8.79 -8.89 -15.83
C PHE A 142 9.79 -10.05 -15.80
N HIS A 143 9.86 -10.86 -16.86
CA HIS A 143 10.86 -11.92 -16.97
C HIS A 143 12.30 -11.37 -16.92
N VAL A 144 12.57 -10.29 -17.66
CA VAL A 144 13.87 -9.58 -17.61
C VAL A 144 14.14 -9.02 -16.21
N PHE A 145 13.13 -8.43 -15.57
CA PHE A 145 13.24 -7.93 -14.20
C PHE A 145 13.60 -9.04 -13.21
N LEU A 146 13.08 -10.26 -13.36
CA LEU A 146 13.41 -11.35 -12.45
C LEU A 146 14.78 -11.98 -12.75
N GLU A 147 15.13 -12.21 -14.03
CA GLU A 147 16.27 -13.08 -14.37
C GLU A 147 17.55 -12.33 -14.75
N TYR A 148 17.47 -11.08 -15.20
CA TYR A 148 18.65 -10.37 -15.70
C TYR A 148 19.64 -10.06 -14.57
N ASN A 149 20.82 -10.68 -14.58
CA ASN A 149 21.75 -10.66 -13.45
C ASN A 149 22.56 -9.36 -13.29
N GLN A 150 22.42 -8.38 -14.19
CA GLN A 150 23.06 -7.08 -14.09
C GLN A 150 22.02 -5.99 -13.75
N ASP A 151 22.49 -4.78 -13.45
CA ASP A 151 21.63 -3.61 -13.31
C ASP A 151 20.90 -3.34 -14.64
N LEU A 152 19.58 -3.11 -14.60
CA LEU A 152 18.80 -2.79 -15.81
C LEU A 152 19.14 -1.41 -16.38
N SER A 153 19.99 -0.63 -15.70
CA SER A 153 20.44 0.71 -16.10
C SER A 153 19.28 1.64 -16.50
N VAL A 154 18.14 1.47 -15.83
CA VAL A 154 16.97 2.31 -16.01
C VAL A 154 17.28 3.71 -15.50
N ARG A 155 17.35 4.65 -16.43
CA ARG A 155 17.56 6.06 -16.09
C ARG A 155 16.34 6.54 -15.30
N GLY A 156 16.58 7.10 -14.11
CA GLY A 156 15.52 7.77 -13.36
C GLY A 156 14.89 8.90 -14.18
N LYS A 157 13.57 9.09 -14.03
CA LYS A 157 12.82 10.13 -14.77
C LYS A 157 13.43 11.51 -14.54
N ASN A 158 13.79 12.19 -15.62
CA ASN A 158 14.36 13.53 -15.57
C ASN A 158 13.27 14.58 -15.23
N LYS A 159 13.65 15.82 -14.88
CA LYS A 159 12.68 16.88 -14.53
C LYS A 159 11.64 17.14 -15.63
N LYS A 160 11.99 16.95 -16.91
CA LYS A 160 11.09 17.14 -18.06
C LYS A 160 10.09 15.99 -18.18
N GLU A 161 10.51 14.74 -17.98
CA GLU A 161 9.63 13.57 -17.95
C GLU A 161 8.67 13.62 -16.76
N LYS A 162 9.13 14.09 -15.59
CA LYS A 162 8.24 14.34 -14.44
C LYS A 162 7.20 15.44 -14.74
N LEU A 163 7.59 16.46 -15.51
CA LEU A 163 6.69 17.50 -15.97
C LEU A 163 5.70 16.94 -17.01
N GLU A 164 6.15 16.05 -17.89
CA GLU A 164 5.30 15.34 -18.84
C GLU A 164 4.26 14.47 -18.14
N ASP A 165 4.64 13.72 -17.10
CA ASP A 165 3.69 12.98 -16.26
C ASP A 165 2.67 13.90 -15.58
N PHE A 166 3.11 15.09 -15.14
CA PHE A 166 2.20 16.12 -14.63
C PHE A 166 1.24 16.60 -15.73
N PHE A 167 1.72 16.86 -16.94
CA PHE A 167 0.86 17.21 -18.08
C PHE A 167 -0.09 16.09 -18.47
N LYS A 168 0.35 14.83 -18.48
CA LYS A 168 -0.51 13.65 -18.70
C LYS A 168 -1.64 13.62 -17.68
N ASN A 169 -1.36 13.91 -16.41
CA ASN A 169 -2.38 13.98 -15.36
C ASN A 169 -3.36 15.15 -15.56
N VAL A 170 -2.90 16.32 -16.03
CA VAL A 170 -3.77 17.45 -16.36
C VAL A 170 -4.63 17.16 -17.59
N VAL A 171 -4.05 16.59 -18.64
CA VAL A 171 -4.78 16.13 -19.83
C VAL A 171 -5.82 15.09 -19.45
N LYS A 172 -5.45 14.12 -18.59
CA LYS A 172 -6.39 13.12 -18.03
C LYS A 172 -7.54 13.76 -17.25
N SER A 173 -7.30 14.87 -16.55
CA SER A 173 -8.35 15.62 -15.85
C SER A 173 -9.32 16.32 -16.82
N ALA A 174 -8.80 17.01 -17.85
CA ALA A 174 -9.62 17.65 -18.87
C ALA A 174 -10.38 16.62 -19.72
N ASP A 175 -9.72 15.52 -20.07
CA ASP A 175 -10.29 14.39 -20.78
C ASP A 175 -11.32 13.65 -19.91
N GLY A 176 -11.11 13.60 -18.60
CA GLY A 176 -12.08 13.06 -17.64
C GLY A 176 -13.44 13.76 -17.68
N VAL A 177 -13.49 15.06 -18.00
CA VAL A 177 -14.75 15.81 -18.18
C VAL A 177 -15.47 15.35 -19.45
N LEU A 178 -14.73 15.10 -20.54
CA LEU A 178 -15.29 14.58 -21.78
C LEU A 178 -15.82 13.16 -21.59
N VAL A 179 -15.04 12.32 -20.92
CA VAL A 179 -15.38 10.92 -20.62
C VAL A 179 -16.58 10.83 -19.67
N ALA A 180 -16.74 11.77 -18.74
CA ALA A 180 -17.91 11.83 -17.84
C ALA A 180 -19.21 12.19 -18.56
N GLY A 181 -19.15 12.84 -19.72
CA GLY A 181 -20.32 13.21 -20.51
C GLY A 181 -20.93 12.06 -21.32
N VAL A 182 -20.20 10.94 -21.49
CA VAL A 182 -20.69 9.74 -22.17
C VAL A 182 -21.29 8.80 -21.13
N LYS A 183 -22.59 8.54 -21.25
CA LYS A 183 -23.29 7.60 -20.38
C LYS A 183 -23.01 6.18 -20.87
N ASP A 184 -22.52 5.33 -19.99
CA ASP A 184 -22.35 3.92 -20.30
C ASP A 184 -23.72 3.23 -20.28
N VAL A 185 -23.99 2.44 -21.32
CA VAL A 185 -25.24 1.67 -21.43
C VAL A 185 -25.14 0.32 -20.71
N ASP A 186 -23.95 -0.08 -20.27
CA ASP A 186 -23.73 -1.28 -19.49
C ASP A 186 -23.93 -1.00 -17.98
N ASP A 187 -25.03 -1.52 -17.44
CA ASP A 187 -25.41 -1.37 -16.03
C ASP A 187 -24.34 -1.86 -15.05
N PHE A 188 -23.55 -2.87 -15.42
CA PHE A 188 -22.47 -3.38 -14.55
C PHE A 188 -21.39 -2.31 -14.35
N PHE A 189 -20.95 -1.65 -15.42
CA PHE A 189 -19.88 -0.68 -15.34
C PHE A 189 -20.31 0.64 -14.69
N GLU A 190 -21.55 1.08 -14.89
CA GLU A 190 -22.09 2.24 -14.14
C GLU A 190 -22.19 1.94 -12.64
N HIS A 191 -22.63 0.73 -12.27
CA HIS A 191 -22.67 0.30 -10.87
C HIS A 191 -21.26 0.25 -10.27
N GLU A 192 -20.30 -0.40 -10.92
CA GLU A 192 -18.92 -0.50 -10.45
C GLU A 192 -18.22 0.86 -10.37
N LYS A 193 -18.50 1.78 -11.31
CA LYS A 193 -17.98 3.16 -11.25
C LYS A 193 -18.46 3.91 -10.03
N THR A 194 -19.76 3.85 -9.76
CA THR A 194 -20.37 4.48 -8.58
C THR A 194 -19.82 3.86 -7.29
N PHE A 195 -19.79 2.53 -7.23
CA PHE A 195 -19.27 1.78 -6.10
C PHE A 195 -17.80 2.11 -5.82
N LEU A 196 -16.93 2.10 -6.84
CA LEU A 196 -15.50 2.37 -6.69
C LEU A 196 -15.23 3.80 -6.24
N LEU A 197 -16.00 4.77 -6.73
CA LEU A 197 -15.87 6.16 -6.28
C LEU A 197 -16.18 6.28 -4.78
N GLU A 198 -17.30 5.69 -4.35
CA GLU A 198 -17.74 5.71 -2.96
C GLU A 198 -16.78 4.95 -2.04
N TYR A 199 -16.38 3.75 -2.46
CA TYR A 199 -15.40 2.91 -1.77
C TYR A 199 -14.05 3.61 -1.62
N HIS A 200 -13.52 4.20 -2.70
CA HIS A 200 -12.24 4.91 -2.68
C HIS A 200 -12.26 6.06 -1.67
N ASN A 201 -13.33 6.86 -1.66
CA ASN A 201 -13.46 7.98 -0.71
C ASN A 201 -13.52 7.47 0.74
N ARG A 202 -14.30 6.41 1.01
CA ARG A 202 -14.35 5.82 2.37
C ARG A 202 -13.00 5.27 2.83
N VAL A 203 -12.28 4.57 1.97
CA VAL A 203 -10.94 4.06 2.32
C VAL A 203 -9.95 5.21 2.50
N LYS A 204 -10.05 6.26 1.68
CA LYS A 204 -9.23 7.47 1.83
C LYS A 204 -9.47 8.11 3.20
N ASP A 205 -10.71 8.34 3.57
CA ASP A 205 -11.07 8.95 4.85
C ASP A 205 -10.59 8.09 6.02
N ALA A 206 -10.81 6.77 5.95
CA ALA A 206 -10.32 5.82 6.96
C ALA A 206 -8.79 5.76 7.04
N SER A 207 -8.08 5.95 5.92
CA SER A 207 -6.60 5.92 5.88
C SER A 207 -5.96 7.21 6.42
N LEU A 208 -6.71 8.31 6.43
CA LEU A 208 -6.30 9.61 6.96
C LEU A 208 -6.68 9.76 8.44
N PHE A 209 -7.59 8.93 8.94
CA PHE A 209 -7.97 8.93 10.35
C PHE A 209 -6.75 8.52 11.20
N PRO A 210 -6.24 9.40 12.07
CA PRO A 210 -5.18 9.03 12.99
C PRO A 210 -5.80 8.13 14.06
N TRP A 211 -5.65 6.81 13.93
CA TRP A 211 -6.07 5.85 14.96
C TRP A 211 -5.39 6.14 16.32
N GLN A 212 -4.28 6.88 16.31
CA GLN A 212 -3.64 7.48 17.49
C GLN A 212 -4.55 8.38 18.35
N ARG A 213 -5.70 8.83 17.85
CA ARG A 213 -6.54 9.84 18.53
C ARG A 213 -7.90 9.33 19.01
N SER A 214 -8.06 8.01 19.16
CA SER A 214 -9.21 7.43 19.85
C SER A 214 -9.08 7.67 21.36
N GLU A 215 -9.61 8.81 21.82
CA GLU A 215 -10.13 9.14 23.15
C GLU A 215 -9.92 8.12 24.29
N SER A 216 -8.69 7.96 24.80
CA SER A 216 -8.49 7.37 26.14
C SER A 216 -7.34 8.00 26.94
N PHE A 217 -6.59 8.94 26.38
CA PHE A 217 -5.29 9.31 26.96
C PHE A 217 -5.25 10.59 27.83
N ASP A 218 -6.24 11.47 27.76
CA ASP A 218 -6.23 12.70 28.59
C ASP A 218 -6.90 12.56 29.96
N ILE A 219 -7.70 11.51 30.22
CA ILE A 219 -8.47 11.44 31.48
C ILE A 219 -7.62 10.95 32.67
N GLY A 220 -6.51 10.24 32.42
CA GLY A 220 -5.68 9.64 33.47
C GLY A 220 -4.47 10.46 33.91
N CYS A 221 -3.83 11.20 32.99
CA CYS A 221 -2.50 11.76 33.25
C CYS A 221 -2.53 13.15 33.91
N GLU A 222 -3.52 14.02 33.62
CA GLU A 222 -3.68 15.29 34.34
C GLU A 222 -4.04 15.10 35.84
N ARG A 223 -4.47 13.89 36.24
CA ARG A 223 -4.85 13.56 37.62
C ARG A 223 -3.72 12.97 38.47
N SER A 224 -2.57 12.61 37.89
CA SER A 224 -1.40 12.18 38.69
C SER A 224 -0.72 13.38 39.35
N ASP A 225 -0.66 14.52 38.66
CA ASP A 225 -0.01 15.74 39.15
C ASP A 225 -0.93 16.55 40.09
N THR A 226 -2.20 16.18 40.19
CA THR A 226 -3.22 16.79 41.07
C THR A 226 -3.79 15.80 42.07
N LEU A 227 -2.94 15.06 42.78
CA LEU A 227 -3.36 14.41 44.02
C LEU A 227 -3.73 15.50 45.05
N PRO A 228 -4.98 15.57 45.55
CA PRO A 228 -5.35 16.56 46.54
C PRO A 228 -4.50 16.36 47.80
N PHE A 229 -3.91 17.44 48.30
CA PHE A 229 -3.01 17.47 49.48
C PHE A 229 -3.59 16.73 50.71
N ASN A 230 -4.92 16.59 50.79
CA ASN A 230 -5.64 15.87 51.84
C ASN A 230 -5.51 14.34 51.79
N LEU A 231 -5.11 13.72 50.67
CA LEU A 231 -4.97 12.26 50.56
C LEU A 231 -3.71 11.70 51.25
N PHE A 232 -2.71 12.56 51.46
CA PHE A 232 -1.47 12.25 52.20
C PHE A 232 -1.72 11.91 53.68
N PHE A 233 -2.82 12.38 54.27
CA PHE A 233 -3.19 12.07 55.64
C PHE A 233 -3.84 10.68 55.79
N ILE A 234 -4.25 10.05 54.69
CA ILE A 234 -5.04 8.80 54.69
C ILE A 234 -4.22 7.61 54.17
N PHE A 235 -3.34 7.83 53.19
CA PHE A 235 -2.52 6.77 52.60
C PHE A 235 -1.01 7.07 52.68
N PRO A 236 -0.16 6.06 52.92
CA PRO A 236 1.28 6.26 52.98
C PRO A 236 1.85 6.66 51.61
N LEU A 237 2.86 7.54 51.60
CA LEU A 237 3.65 7.94 50.42
C LEU A 237 4.03 6.77 49.47
N ARG A 238 4.33 5.60 50.04
CA ARG A 238 4.66 4.37 49.29
C ARG A 238 3.50 3.83 48.45
N PHE A 239 2.26 4.06 48.87
CA PHE A 239 1.06 3.71 48.10
C PHE A 239 0.99 4.53 46.80
N PHE A 240 1.19 5.85 46.90
CA PHE A 240 1.18 6.74 45.74
C PHE A 240 2.30 6.44 44.74
N LEU A 241 3.52 6.14 45.22
CA LEU A 241 4.62 5.73 44.36
C LEU A 241 4.30 4.43 43.59
N LYS A 242 3.68 3.45 44.25
CA LYS A 242 3.23 2.22 43.59
C LYS A 242 2.15 2.53 42.56
N VAL A 243 1.13 3.31 42.90
CA VAL A 243 0.07 3.70 41.95
C VAL A 243 0.65 4.41 40.73
N SER A 244 1.63 5.31 40.91
CA SER A 244 2.33 5.99 39.82
C SER A 244 3.10 5.00 38.92
N GLU A 245 3.86 4.06 39.50
CA GLU A 245 4.57 3.02 38.74
C GLU A 245 3.59 2.14 37.93
N LEU A 246 2.40 1.89 38.48
CA LEU A 246 1.35 1.13 37.81
C LEU A 246 0.77 1.90 36.61
N PHE A 247 0.46 3.20 36.77
CA PHE A 247 0.02 4.04 35.66
C PHE A 247 1.06 4.09 34.55
N ASP A 248 2.35 4.16 34.88
CA ASP A 248 3.43 4.11 33.90
C ASP A 248 3.48 2.78 33.13
N LYS A 249 3.23 1.65 33.82
CA LYS A 249 3.14 0.34 33.16
C LYS A 249 1.93 0.26 32.24
N THR A 250 0.75 0.68 32.69
CA THR A 250 -0.48 0.69 31.90
C THR A 250 -0.32 1.55 30.65
N ARG A 251 0.23 2.77 30.81
CA ARG A 251 0.53 3.70 29.71
C ARG A 251 1.40 3.06 28.62
N LYS A 252 2.45 2.35 29.01
CA LYS A 252 3.34 1.66 28.06
C LYS A 252 2.63 0.54 27.30
N VAL A 253 1.69 -0.15 27.95
CA VAL A 253 0.90 -1.18 27.29
C VAL A 253 -0.10 -0.55 26.34
N GLU A 254 -0.84 0.47 26.75
CA GLU A 254 -1.78 1.21 25.88
C GLU A 254 -1.08 1.79 24.65
N ALA A 255 0.10 2.39 24.81
CA ALA A 255 0.89 2.87 23.68
C ALA A 255 1.27 1.74 22.70
N ARG A 256 1.54 0.53 23.21
CA ARG A 256 1.81 -0.65 22.38
C ARG A 256 0.55 -1.14 21.67
N VAL A 257 -0.59 -1.18 22.35
CA VAL A 257 -1.90 -1.55 21.77
C VAL A 257 -2.19 -0.63 20.57
N ALA A 258 -2.13 0.68 20.77
CA ALA A 258 -2.39 1.65 19.72
C ALA A 258 -1.43 1.51 18.53
N ALA A 259 -0.15 1.24 18.78
CA ALA A 259 0.85 1.04 17.72
C ALA A 259 0.61 -0.25 16.93
N ASP A 260 0.25 -1.34 17.62
CA ASP A 260 0.00 -2.65 17.03
C ASP A 260 -1.29 -2.66 16.18
N GLU A 261 -2.35 -2.01 16.67
CA GLU A 261 -3.62 -1.83 15.94
C GLU A 261 -3.46 -0.94 14.70
N ASP A 262 -2.78 0.21 14.85
CA ASP A 262 -2.51 1.12 13.73
C ASP A 262 -1.67 0.43 12.65
N LEU A 263 -0.64 -0.32 13.03
CA LEU A 263 0.20 -1.07 12.09
C LEU A 263 -0.61 -2.07 11.25
N LYS A 264 -1.55 -2.78 11.88
CA LYS A 264 -2.36 -3.80 11.19
C LYS A 264 -3.38 -3.18 10.23
N LEU A 265 -4.05 -2.11 10.64
CA LEU A 265 -5.16 -1.53 9.87
C LEU A 265 -4.70 -0.47 8.86
N ALA A 266 -3.80 0.44 9.24
CA ALA A 266 -3.41 1.58 8.41
C ALA A 266 -2.71 1.15 7.12
N ASP A 267 -1.86 0.12 7.18
CA ASP A 267 -1.14 -0.35 6.00
C ASP A 267 -2.07 -1.00 4.97
N LEU A 268 -3.07 -1.77 5.45
CA LEU A 268 -4.09 -2.37 4.59
C LEU A 268 -4.91 -1.30 3.87
N LEU A 269 -5.37 -0.30 4.63
CA LEU A 269 -6.13 0.83 4.08
C LEU A 269 -5.31 1.60 3.04
N LYS A 270 -4.03 1.89 3.32
CA LYS A 270 -3.12 2.57 2.37
C LYS A 270 -2.85 1.74 1.11
N TYR A 271 -2.77 0.42 1.21
CA TYR A 271 -2.66 -0.47 0.05
C TYR A 271 -3.94 -0.42 -0.80
N TYR A 272 -5.11 -0.64 -0.19
CA TYR A 272 -6.38 -0.64 -0.92
C TYR A 272 -6.84 0.74 -1.40
N LEU A 273 -6.35 1.83 -0.80
CA LEU A 273 -6.51 3.17 -1.36
C LEU A 273 -5.83 3.28 -2.73
N ARG A 274 -4.60 2.79 -2.85
CA ARG A 274 -3.87 2.80 -4.13
C ARG A 274 -4.44 1.80 -5.13
N GLU A 275 -4.80 0.60 -4.67
CA GLU A 275 -5.41 -0.40 -5.56
C GLU A 275 -6.79 0.04 -6.06
N SER A 276 -7.60 0.73 -5.24
CA SER A 276 -8.85 1.34 -5.71
C SER A 276 -8.63 2.46 -6.72
N GLN A 277 -7.53 3.22 -6.61
CA GLN A 277 -7.15 4.18 -7.64
C GLN A 277 -6.77 3.47 -8.94
N ALA A 278 -6.02 2.36 -8.89
CA ALA A 278 -5.73 1.55 -10.07
C ALA A 278 -7.01 0.96 -10.72
N ALA A 279 -8.01 0.57 -9.92
CA ALA A 279 -9.33 0.15 -10.40
C ALA A 279 -10.10 1.29 -11.08
N LYS A 280 -10.03 2.51 -10.53
CA LYS A 280 -10.59 3.71 -11.20
C LYS A 280 -9.86 4.02 -12.52
N ASP A 281 -8.54 3.80 -12.57
CA ASP A 281 -7.74 4.02 -13.78
C ASP A 281 -8.05 2.98 -14.88
N LEU A 282 -8.38 1.74 -14.51
CA LEU A 282 -8.99 0.75 -15.41
C LEU A 282 -10.30 1.26 -16.01
N LEU A 283 -11.24 1.69 -15.16
CA LEU A 283 -12.53 2.20 -15.64
C LEU A 283 -12.36 3.42 -16.55
N TYR A 284 -11.44 4.33 -16.22
CA TYR A 284 -11.13 5.46 -17.07
C TYR A 284 -10.62 5.04 -18.45
N ARG A 285 -9.66 4.09 -18.52
CA ARG A 285 -9.15 3.56 -19.80
C ARG A 285 -10.27 2.93 -20.63
N ARG A 286 -11.17 2.17 -20.01
CA ARG A 286 -12.34 1.60 -20.68
C ARG A 286 -13.30 2.67 -21.18
N SER A 287 -13.70 3.63 -20.34
CA SER A 287 -14.60 4.72 -20.73
C SER A 287 -13.98 5.59 -21.83
N ARG A 288 -12.66 5.74 -21.85
CA ARG A 288 -11.97 6.43 -22.95
C ARG A 288 -12.09 5.66 -24.26
N ALA A 289 -11.89 4.34 -24.25
CA ALA A 289 -12.10 3.51 -25.42
C ALA A 289 -13.55 3.56 -25.94
N LEU A 290 -14.54 3.67 -25.04
CA LEU A 290 -15.94 3.89 -25.41
C LEU A 290 -16.13 5.23 -26.15
N VAL A 291 -15.55 6.32 -25.62
CA VAL A 291 -15.63 7.64 -26.28
C VAL A 291 -14.98 7.60 -27.67
N ASP A 292 -13.82 6.96 -27.81
CA ASP A 292 -13.14 6.80 -29.09
C ASP A 292 -13.98 5.98 -30.08
N TYR A 293 -14.64 4.92 -29.60
CA TYR A 293 -15.58 4.12 -30.38
C TYR A 293 -16.80 4.93 -30.86
N GLU A 294 -17.46 5.69 -29.97
CA GLU A 294 -18.59 6.54 -30.35
C GLU A 294 -18.20 7.62 -31.37
N ASN A 295 -17.00 8.19 -31.22
CA ASN A 295 -16.47 9.18 -32.16
C ASN A 295 -16.19 8.55 -33.53
N ALA A 296 -15.62 7.35 -33.56
CA ALA A 296 -15.42 6.60 -34.80
C ALA A 296 -16.76 6.25 -35.47
N ASN A 297 -17.78 5.88 -34.68
CA ASN A 297 -19.13 5.61 -35.19
C ASN A 297 -19.77 6.86 -35.83
N LYS A 298 -19.72 8.01 -35.14
CA LYS A 298 -20.16 9.31 -35.70
C LYS A 298 -19.37 9.70 -36.96
N GLY A 299 -18.08 9.35 -37.01
CA GLY A 299 -17.23 9.55 -38.17
C GLY A 299 -17.67 8.72 -39.38
N LEU A 300 -17.99 7.44 -39.14
CA LEU A 300 -18.53 6.53 -40.14
C LEU A 300 -19.88 7.00 -40.69
N ASP A 301 -20.78 7.46 -39.84
CA ASP A 301 -22.07 8.01 -40.27
C ASP A 301 -21.90 9.22 -41.20
N LYS A 302 -20.96 10.11 -40.89
CA LYS A 302 -20.63 11.26 -41.75
C LYS A 302 -20.00 10.83 -43.09
N ALA A 303 -19.13 9.83 -43.08
CA ALA A 303 -18.50 9.29 -44.28
C ALA A 303 -19.55 8.66 -45.21
N ARG A 304 -20.48 7.86 -44.64
CA ARG A 304 -21.62 7.26 -45.34
C ARG A 304 -22.54 8.34 -45.91
N ALA A 305 -22.90 9.37 -45.14
CA ALA A 305 -23.75 10.47 -45.60
C ALA A 305 -23.12 11.25 -46.78
N LYS A 306 -21.79 11.34 -46.85
CA LYS A 306 -21.06 12.01 -47.93
C LYS A 306 -20.63 11.09 -49.07
N ASN A 307 -20.87 9.77 -48.95
CA ASN A 307 -20.36 8.73 -49.86
C ASN A 307 -18.85 8.87 -50.16
N ARG A 308 -18.06 9.23 -49.14
CA ARG A 308 -16.62 9.48 -49.27
C ARG A 308 -15.86 8.84 -48.12
N ASP A 309 -14.75 8.18 -48.43
CA ASP A 309 -13.82 7.56 -47.46
C ASP A 309 -14.49 6.53 -46.52
N VAL A 310 -15.60 5.91 -46.97
CA VAL A 310 -16.45 5.01 -46.16
C VAL A 310 -15.67 3.80 -45.64
N LEU A 311 -14.90 3.14 -46.52
CA LEU A 311 -14.13 1.94 -46.17
C LEU A 311 -13.08 2.23 -45.08
N GLN A 312 -12.43 3.40 -45.14
CA GLN A 312 -11.46 3.82 -44.14
C GLN A 312 -12.14 4.11 -42.79
N ALA A 313 -13.28 4.82 -42.81
CA ALA A 313 -14.04 5.10 -41.60
C ALA A 313 -14.60 3.82 -40.96
N GLU A 314 -15.01 2.85 -41.77
CA GLU A 314 -15.52 1.55 -41.31
C GLU A 314 -14.41 0.73 -40.64
N THR A 315 -13.22 0.66 -41.25
CA THR A 315 -12.05 0.00 -40.65
C THR A 315 -11.69 0.65 -39.31
N SER A 316 -11.70 1.99 -39.23
CA SER A 316 -11.42 2.73 -38.00
C SER A 316 -12.43 2.41 -36.89
N GLN A 317 -13.72 2.41 -37.23
CA GLN A 317 -14.80 2.07 -36.30
C GLN A 317 -14.67 0.63 -35.79
N GLN A 318 -14.35 -0.33 -36.67
CA GLN A 318 -14.15 -1.72 -36.29
C GLN A 318 -12.98 -1.90 -35.31
N LEU A 319 -11.86 -1.21 -35.55
CA LEU A 319 -10.70 -1.24 -34.65
C LEU A 319 -11.04 -0.67 -33.27
N CYS A 320 -11.75 0.47 -33.21
CA CYS A 320 -12.19 1.05 -31.94
C CYS A 320 -13.19 0.15 -31.21
N CYS A 321 -14.13 -0.49 -31.94
CA CYS A 321 -15.09 -1.45 -31.41
C CYS A 321 -14.37 -2.62 -30.74
N HIS A 322 -13.50 -3.29 -31.48
CA HIS A 322 -12.74 -4.44 -30.98
C HIS A 322 -11.86 -4.07 -29.77
N LYS A 323 -11.22 -2.89 -29.78
CA LYS A 323 -10.44 -2.41 -28.64
C LYS A 323 -11.33 -2.20 -27.41
N PHE A 324 -12.48 -1.56 -27.56
CA PHE A 324 -13.43 -1.34 -26.46
C PHE A 324 -13.99 -2.65 -25.91
N GLU A 325 -14.34 -3.61 -26.77
CA GLU A 325 -14.85 -4.93 -26.38
C GLU A 325 -13.80 -5.74 -25.61
N LYS A 326 -12.56 -5.83 -26.12
CA LYS A 326 -11.44 -6.52 -25.46
C LYS A 326 -11.15 -5.95 -24.07
N ILE A 327 -11.14 -4.62 -23.94
CA ILE A 327 -10.95 -3.95 -22.65
C ILE A 327 -12.13 -4.24 -21.73
N SER A 328 -13.36 -4.20 -22.23
CA SER A 328 -14.56 -4.45 -21.43
C SER A 328 -14.61 -5.88 -20.88
N GLU A 329 -14.27 -6.88 -21.69
CA GLU A 329 -14.25 -8.29 -21.27
C GLU A 329 -13.25 -8.51 -20.12
N SER A 330 -12.01 -8.08 -20.30
CA SER A 330 -10.96 -8.21 -19.29
C SER A 330 -11.24 -7.36 -18.04
N ALA A 331 -11.73 -6.12 -18.21
CA ALA A 331 -12.07 -5.24 -17.09
C ALA A 331 -13.17 -5.82 -16.20
N LYS A 332 -14.17 -6.47 -16.79
CA LYS A 332 -15.26 -7.11 -16.04
C LYS A 332 -14.75 -8.20 -15.13
N GLN A 333 -13.92 -9.11 -15.67
CA GLN A 333 -13.32 -10.18 -14.88
C GLN A 333 -12.42 -9.62 -13.77
N GLU A 334 -11.60 -8.63 -14.11
CA GLU A 334 -10.65 -8.03 -13.16
C GLU A 334 -11.35 -7.30 -11.99
N LEU A 335 -12.47 -6.63 -12.24
CA LEU A 335 -13.28 -5.99 -11.18
C LEU A 335 -13.92 -7.02 -10.24
N ILE A 336 -14.35 -8.17 -10.77
CA ILE A 336 -14.87 -9.29 -9.98
C ILE A 336 -13.74 -9.87 -9.10
N ASP A 337 -12.54 -10.06 -9.67
CA ASP A 337 -11.39 -10.57 -8.94
C ASP A 337 -10.90 -9.58 -7.88
N PHE A 338 -10.92 -8.28 -8.18
CA PHE A 338 -10.65 -7.22 -7.22
C PHE A 338 -11.61 -7.28 -6.03
N LYS A 339 -12.92 -7.42 -6.28
CA LYS A 339 -13.92 -7.56 -5.21
C LYS A 339 -13.61 -8.76 -4.32
N THR A 340 -13.34 -9.92 -4.91
CA THR A 340 -13.03 -11.16 -4.19
C THR A 340 -11.78 -11.01 -3.33
N ARG A 341 -10.67 -10.55 -3.93
CA ARG A 341 -9.38 -10.36 -3.25
C ARG A 341 -9.49 -9.35 -2.10
N ARG A 342 -10.17 -8.23 -2.35
CA ARG A 342 -10.40 -7.20 -1.33
C ARG A 342 -11.15 -7.76 -0.13
N VAL A 343 -12.29 -8.41 -0.36
CA VAL A 343 -13.11 -8.94 0.74
C VAL A 343 -12.32 -9.96 1.56
N ALA A 344 -11.56 -10.84 0.90
CA ALA A 344 -10.71 -11.80 1.59
C ALA A 344 -9.63 -11.12 2.45
N ALA A 345 -8.94 -10.11 1.91
CA ALA A 345 -7.88 -9.40 2.63
C ALA A 345 -8.40 -8.60 3.84
N PHE A 346 -9.51 -7.86 3.68
CA PHE A 346 -10.13 -7.13 4.79
C PHE A 346 -10.65 -8.10 5.86
N ARG A 347 -11.29 -9.21 5.47
CA ARG A 347 -11.74 -10.23 6.41
C ARG A 347 -10.58 -10.81 7.21
N LYS A 348 -9.50 -11.25 6.54
CA LYS A 348 -8.30 -11.79 7.20
C LYS A 348 -7.73 -10.78 8.20
N ASN A 349 -7.54 -9.52 7.77
CA ASN A 349 -6.96 -8.49 8.62
C ASN A 349 -7.84 -8.13 9.82
N LEU A 350 -9.15 -7.98 9.63
CA LEU A 350 -10.08 -7.69 10.73
C LEU A 350 -10.14 -8.83 11.76
N VAL A 351 -10.03 -10.09 11.31
CA VAL A 351 -9.92 -11.24 12.24
C VAL A 351 -8.61 -11.19 13.01
N GLU A 352 -7.48 -10.99 12.33
CA GLU A 352 -6.17 -10.85 12.99
C GLU A 352 -6.13 -9.68 13.98
N LEU A 353 -6.79 -8.57 13.65
CA LEU A 353 -6.92 -7.40 14.52
C LEU A 353 -7.73 -7.73 15.78
N ALA A 354 -8.90 -8.37 15.63
CA ALA A 354 -9.72 -8.77 16.76
C ALA A 354 -9.00 -9.78 17.68
N GLU A 355 -8.23 -10.72 17.11
CA GLU A 355 -7.40 -11.64 17.88
C GLU A 355 -6.29 -10.91 18.66
N LEU A 356 -5.71 -9.88 18.06
CA LEU A 356 -4.69 -9.03 18.68
C LEU A 356 -5.27 -8.19 19.82
N GLU A 357 -6.42 -7.54 19.60
CA GLU A 357 -7.18 -6.80 20.61
C GLU A 357 -7.53 -7.70 21.81
N LEU A 358 -8.00 -8.93 21.55
CA LEU A 358 -8.29 -9.91 22.60
C LEU A 358 -7.04 -10.30 23.39
N LYS A 359 -5.90 -10.44 22.72
CA LYS A 359 -4.61 -10.72 23.39
C LYS A 359 -4.19 -9.55 24.27
N HIS A 360 -4.33 -8.31 23.79
CA HIS A 360 -4.04 -7.10 24.55
C HIS A 360 -4.96 -6.95 25.76
N ALA A 361 -6.26 -7.15 25.59
CA ALA A 361 -7.24 -7.08 26.68
C ALA A 361 -6.94 -8.09 27.79
N LYS A 362 -6.58 -9.33 27.43
CA LYS A 362 -6.14 -10.35 28.41
C LYS A 362 -4.87 -9.95 29.14
N GLY A 363 -3.89 -9.38 28.43
CA GLY A 363 -2.66 -8.87 29.03
C GLY A 363 -2.91 -7.71 30.00
N ASN A 364 -3.79 -6.78 29.63
CA ASN A 364 -4.20 -5.66 30.48
C ASN A 364 -4.92 -6.14 31.73
N LEU A 365 -5.83 -7.11 31.61
CA LEU A 365 -6.53 -7.69 32.75
C LEU A 365 -5.54 -8.33 33.75
N GLN A 366 -4.58 -9.12 33.25
CA GLN A 366 -3.55 -9.75 34.10
C GLN A 366 -2.68 -8.71 34.81
N LEU A 367 -2.30 -7.63 34.11
CA LEU A 367 -1.56 -6.52 34.70
C LEU A 367 -2.38 -5.90 35.84
N LEU A 368 -3.62 -5.49 35.58
CA LEU A 368 -4.50 -4.86 36.57
C LEU A 368 -4.79 -5.77 37.77
N GLN A 369 -4.99 -7.07 37.56
CA GLN A 369 -5.14 -8.03 38.66
C GLN A 369 -3.89 -8.11 39.53
N SER A 370 -2.71 -8.12 38.90
CA SER A 370 -1.43 -8.08 39.62
C SER A 370 -1.26 -6.76 40.40
N CYS A 371 -1.67 -5.64 39.81
CA CYS A 371 -1.69 -4.33 40.45
C CYS A 371 -2.53 -4.34 41.73
N VAL A 372 -3.77 -4.83 41.64
CA VAL A 372 -4.67 -4.94 42.79
C VAL A 372 -4.08 -5.84 43.87
N GLY A 373 -3.47 -6.97 43.50
CA GLY A 373 -2.77 -7.85 44.45
C GLY A 373 -1.62 -7.15 45.19
N VAL A 374 -0.83 -6.34 44.49
CA VAL A 374 0.26 -5.55 45.09
C VAL A 374 -0.28 -4.47 46.04
N LEU A 375 -1.40 -3.82 45.70
CA LEU A 375 -2.00 -2.80 46.56
C LEU A 375 -2.62 -3.42 47.82
N ASN A 376 -3.33 -4.53 47.70
CA ASN A 376 -3.99 -5.24 48.81
C ASN A 376 -3.01 -5.92 49.78
N SER A 377 -1.79 -6.26 49.33
CA SER A 377 -0.75 -6.87 50.18
C SER A 377 0.05 -5.86 50.99
N ASN A 378 -0.15 -4.55 50.76
CA ASN A 378 0.60 -3.47 51.40
C ASN A 378 -0.28 -2.46 52.16
N THR A 379 -1.57 -2.76 52.29
CA THR A 379 -2.49 -2.27 53.34
C THR A 379 -2.53 -3.31 54.45
#